data_AF-A0A1V5VRN6-F1
#
_entry.id   AF-A0A1V5VRN6-F1
#
_cell.length_a   1.000
_cell.length_b   1.000
_cell.length_c   1.000
_cell.angle_alpha   90.00
_cell.angle_beta   90.00
_cell.angle_gamma   90.00
#
_symmetry.space_group_name_H-M   'P 1'
#
loop_
_entity.id
_entity.type
_entity.pdbx_description
1 polymer ?
#
loop_
_entity_poly.entity_id
_entity_poly.type
_entity_poly.pdbx_seq_one_letter_code
_entity_poly.pdbx_strand_id
1 'polypeptide(L)'
;MTFTVIGLAIVLSRPALALSRRALADTNRDRIVTLADKKAVQDNLGMVNPTGVNALADVNQDGTISGQDLSAVVKEMGQTISRCEAADITNDGVVNYDDLNIVGNYYFQETNSVNMMADLTGDGFIDILDLAKMGGLFGCTW
;
A
#
# COMPACT_ATOMS: atom_id res chain seq x y z
N MET A 1 19.58 18.64 38.84
CA MET A 1 19.77 17.60 37.82
C MET A 1 18.62 17.71 36.84
N THR A 2 18.86 18.35 35.70
CA THR A 2 17.84 18.62 34.67
C THR A 2 17.93 17.55 33.59
N PHE A 3 16.89 16.74 33.44
CA PHE A 3 16.79 15.81 32.30
C PHE A 3 16.19 16.56 31.12
N THR A 4 17.01 16.78 30.10
CA THR A 4 16.57 17.20 28.77
C THR A 4 15.91 16.00 28.12
N VAL A 5 14.59 16.04 27.92
CA VAL A 5 13.88 15.09 27.06
C VAL A 5 14.24 15.45 25.62
N ILE A 6 15.18 14.71 25.03
CA ILE A 6 15.43 14.76 23.59
C ILE A 6 14.18 14.18 22.94
N GLY A 7 13.45 15.04 22.23
CA GLY A 7 12.36 14.64 21.35
C GLY A 7 12.91 13.73 20.27
N LEU A 8 12.88 12.43 20.52
CA LEU A 8 13.02 11.43 19.49
C LEU A 8 11.64 11.32 18.85
N ALA A 9 11.41 12.14 17.82
CA ALA A 9 10.39 11.86 16.84
C ALA A 9 10.79 10.56 16.15
N ILE A 10 10.45 9.43 16.77
CA ILE A 10 10.43 8.15 16.09
C ILE A 10 9.27 8.29 15.10
N VAL A 11 9.59 8.81 13.91
CA VAL A 11 8.80 8.53 12.72
C VAL A 11 9.00 7.04 12.48
N LEU A 12 8.26 6.22 13.24
CA LEU A 12 8.03 4.84 12.85
C LEU A 12 7.34 4.98 11.50
N SER A 13 8.10 4.66 10.45
CA SER A 13 7.58 4.44 9.12
C SER A 13 6.32 3.61 9.30
N ARG A 14 5.17 4.22 9.07
CA ARG A 14 3.89 3.52 9.10
C ARG A 14 4.06 2.33 8.16
N PRO A 15 3.96 1.07 8.60
CA PRO A 15 3.64 0.00 7.68
C PRO A 15 2.12 0.08 7.40
N ALA A 16 1.58 1.28 7.21
CA ALA A 16 0.26 1.45 6.65
C ALA A 16 0.43 0.98 5.22
N LEU A 17 0.02 -0.27 4.93
CA LEU A 17 0.07 -0.95 3.64
C LEU A 17 1.08 -0.30 2.71
N ALA A 18 2.29 -0.85 2.59
CA ALA A 18 3.10 -0.55 1.43
C ALA A 18 2.19 -0.77 0.22
N LEU A 19 1.65 0.32 -0.35
CA LEU A 19 0.79 0.27 -1.50
C LEU A 19 1.59 -0.56 -2.50
N SER A 20 0.97 -1.60 -3.04
CA SER A 20 1.65 -2.43 -4.02
C SER A 20 2.30 -1.50 -5.04
N ARG A 21 3.48 -1.84 -5.57
CA ARG A 21 4.18 -0.94 -6.53
C ARG A 21 3.25 -0.51 -7.66
N ARG A 22 2.30 -1.39 -8.01
CA ARG A 22 1.15 -1.15 -8.89
C ARG A 22 0.25 -0.01 -8.41
N ALA A 23 -0.20 -0.05 -7.16
CA ALA A 23 -1.05 0.98 -6.59
C ALA A 23 -0.36 2.34 -6.43
N LEU A 24 0.97 2.38 -6.29
CA LEU A 24 1.73 3.63 -6.41
C LEU A 24 1.86 4.10 -7.86
N ALA A 25 1.94 3.17 -8.82
CA ALA A 25 2.04 3.47 -10.25
C ALA A 25 0.70 3.96 -10.87
N ASP A 26 -0.44 3.70 -10.23
CA ASP A 26 -1.76 4.25 -10.58
C ASP A 26 -1.93 5.66 -10.01
N THR A 27 -1.24 6.59 -10.66
CA THR A 27 -1.17 8.00 -10.29
C THR A 27 -2.49 8.74 -10.46
N ASN A 28 -3.39 8.28 -11.34
CA ASN A 28 -4.70 8.88 -11.55
C ASN A 28 -5.83 8.21 -10.73
N ARG A 29 -5.52 7.08 -10.07
CA ARG A 29 -6.40 6.28 -9.19
C ARG A 29 -7.61 5.68 -9.90
N ASP A 30 -7.48 5.36 -11.17
CA ASP A 30 -8.54 4.68 -11.95
C ASP A 30 -8.47 3.14 -11.84
N ARG A 31 -7.51 2.63 -11.06
CA ARG A 31 -7.23 1.21 -10.79
C ARG A 31 -6.61 0.44 -11.96
N ILE A 32 -6.14 1.12 -12.99
CA ILE A 32 -5.43 0.49 -14.10
C ILE A 32 -4.20 1.33 -14.44
N VAL A 33 -3.01 0.73 -14.35
CA VAL A 33 -1.79 1.45 -14.71
C VAL A 33 -1.69 1.55 -16.23
N THR A 34 -1.87 2.76 -16.77
CA THR A 34 -1.92 3.01 -18.21
C THR A 34 -0.94 4.11 -18.65
N LEU A 35 -1.03 4.48 -19.94
CA LEU A 35 -0.36 5.66 -20.47
C LEU A 35 -0.84 6.96 -19.78
N ALA A 36 -2.06 6.98 -19.21
CA ALA A 36 -2.56 8.13 -18.47
C ALA A 36 -1.70 8.39 -17.22
N ASP A 37 -1.30 7.32 -16.52
CA ASP A 37 -0.47 7.45 -15.33
C ASP A 37 0.93 7.92 -15.65
N LYS A 38 1.52 7.33 -16.70
CA LYS A 38 2.81 7.77 -17.20
C LYS A 38 2.75 9.26 -17.58
N LYS A 39 1.66 9.69 -18.22
CA LYS A 39 1.47 11.10 -18.59
C LYS A 39 1.36 12.00 -17.36
N ALA A 40 0.65 11.57 -16.31
CA ALA A 40 0.56 12.33 -15.06
C ALA A 40 1.93 12.54 -14.42
N VAL A 41 2.81 11.54 -14.45
CA VAL A 41 4.22 11.70 -14.01
C VAL A 41 4.99 12.65 -14.92
N GLN A 42 4.87 12.49 -16.25
CA GLN A 42 5.55 13.35 -17.23
C GLN A 42 5.17 14.83 -17.07
N ASP A 43 3.90 15.11 -16.82
CA ASP A 43 3.37 16.47 -16.68
C ASP A 43 3.89 17.17 -15.40
N ASN A 44 4.45 16.42 -14.44
CA ASN A 44 4.96 16.93 -13.15
C ASN A 44 6.49 16.75 -12.96
N LEU A 45 7.23 16.38 -14.02
CA LEU A 45 8.69 16.17 -13.93
C LEU A 45 9.43 17.40 -13.40
N GLY A 46 10.40 17.15 -12.51
CA GLY A 46 11.26 18.17 -11.93
C GLY A 46 10.68 18.88 -10.71
N MET A 47 9.46 18.53 -10.30
CA MET A 47 8.90 19.02 -9.04
C MET A 47 9.61 18.38 -7.84
N VAL A 48 9.88 19.20 -6.83
CA VAL A 48 10.48 18.78 -5.56
C VAL A 48 9.47 19.04 -4.44
N ASN A 49 9.32 18.09 -3.52
CA ASN A 49 8.30 18.07 -2.47
C ASN A 49 6.89 18.34 -3.02
N PRO A 50 6.42 17.54 -4.00
CA PRO A 50 5.09 17.72 -4.57
C PRO A 50 4.01 17.53 -3.50
N THR A 51 2.91 18.29 -3.61
CA THR A 51 1.78 18.24 -2.67
C THR A 51 0.46 18.07 -3.41
N GLY A 52 -0.59 17.67 -2.69
CA GLY A 52 -1.92 17.47 -3.27
C GLY A 52 -1.92 16.36 -4.32
N VAL A 53 -2.61 16.58 -5.44
CA VAL A 53 -2.71 15.61 -6.54
C VAL A 53 -1.38 15.35 -7.24
N ASN A 54 -0.45 16.32 -7.21
CA ASN A 54 0.86 16.17 -7.84
C ASN A 54 1.76 15.21 -7.05
N ALA A 55 1.49 15.02 -5.74
CA ALA A 55 2.22 14.04 -4.93
C ALA A 55 2.02 12.60 -5.40
N LEU A 56 0.96 12.32 -6.18
CA LEU A 56 0.72 10.99 -6.75
C LEU A 56 1.71 10.65 -7.87
N ALA A 57 2.37 11.64 -8.45
CA ALA A 57 3.39 11.45 -9.48
C ALA A 57 4.80 11.16 -8.90
N ASP A 58 4.99 11.31 -7.59
CA ASP A 58 6.18 10.86 -6.85
C ASP A 58 5.98 9.40 -6.42
N VAL A 59 6.16 8.50 -7.38
CA VAL A 59 5.82 7.07 -7.28
C VAL A 59 6.81 6.34 -6.39
N ASN A 60 8.08 6.72 -6.42
CA ASN A 60 9.11 6.14 -5.55
C ASN A 60 9.18 6.82 -4.17
N GLN A 61 8.41 7.89 -3.95
CA GLN A 61 8.30 8.65 -2.70
C GLN A 61 9.63 9.18 -2.19
N ASP A 62 10.54 9.54 -3.10
CA ASP A 62 11.84 10.12 -2.76
C ASP A 62 11.80 11.65 -2.60
N GLY A 63 10.64 12.25 -2.83
CA GLY A 63 10.40 13.69 -2.73
C GLY A 63 10.71 14.45 -4.02
N THR A 64 11.10 13.78 -5.11
CA THR A 64 11.41 14.42 -6.39
C THR A 64 10.82 13.64 -7.57
N ILE A 65 9.94 14.27 -8.33
CA ILE A 65 9.34 13.66 -9.52
C ILE A 65 10.37 13.62 -10.64
N SER A 66 10.84 12.42 -10.99
CA SER A 66 11.98 12.21 -11.86
C SER A 66 11.75 11.08 -12.88
N GLY A 67 12.79 10.79 -13.67
CA GLY A 67 12.79 9.62 -14.55
C GLY A 67 12.68 8.29 -13.81
N GLN A 68 12.97 8.26 -12.50
CA GLN A 68 12.82 7.05 -11.70
C GLN A 68 11.35 6.71 -11.46
N ASP A 69 10.50 7.72 -11.27
CA ASP A 69 9.04 7.55 -11.15
C ASP A 69 8.44 7.05 -12.46
N LEU A 70 8.89 7.60 -13.60
CA LEU A 70 8.48 7.08 -14.91
C LEU A 70 8.86 5.62 -15.09
N SER A 71 10.07 5.23 -14.67
CA SER A 71 10.51 3.84 -14.72
C SER A 71 9.67 2.96 -13.79
N ALA A 72 9.24 3.47 -12.63
CA ALA A 72 8.35 2.77 -11.72
C ALA A 72 6.97 2.53 -12.34
N VAL A 73 6.35 3.54 -12.96
CA VAL A 73 5.06 3.37 -13.66
C VAL A 73 5.17 2.39 -14.83
N VAL A 74 6.22 2.51 -15.64
CA VAL A 74 6.40 1.63 -16.82
C VAL A 74 6.55 0.16 -16.43
N LYS A 75 7.15 -0.15 -15.28
CA LYS A 75 7.27 -1.53 -14.78
C LYS A 75 5.93 -2.17 -14.46
N GLU A 76 4.95 -1.36 -14.08
CA GLU A 76 3.61 -1.82 -13.68
C GLU A 76 2.55 -1.56 -14.77
N MET A 77 2.95 -1.14 -15.97
CA MET A 77 2.00 -0.86 -17.06
C MET A 77 1.14 -2.08 -17.41
N GLY A 78 -0.16 -1.83 -17.58
CA GLY A 78 -1.16 -2.85 -17.90
C GLY A 78 -1.64 -3.64 -16.67
N GLN A 79 -1.11 -3.37 -15.48
CA GLN A 79 -1.59 -3.98 -14.24
C GLN A 79 -2.92 -3.35 -13.82
N THR A 80 -3.84 -4.19 -13.35
CA THR A 80 -5.07 -3.74 -12.68
C THR A 80 -4.87 -3.85 -11.18
N ILE A 81 -5.30 -2.84 -10.44
CA ILE A 81 -5.24 -2.83 -8.99
C ILE A 81 -6.57 -3.36 -8.47
N SER A 82 -6.54 -4.62 -8.07
CA SER A 82 -7.66 -5.20 -7.36
C SER A 82 -7.69 -4.64 -5.95
N ARG A 83 -8.87 -4.18 -5.52
CA ARG A 83 -9.12 -3.86 -4.10
C ARG A 83 -8.97 -5.10 -3.19
N CYS A 84 -8.84 -6.27 -3.78
CA CYS A 84 -8.86 -7.58 -3.14
C CYS A 84 -7.47 -8.20 -3.05
N GLU A 85 -6.47 -7.67 -3.78
CA GLU A 85 -5.07 -8.12 -3.74
C GLU A 85 -4.51 -8.13 -2.31
N ALA A 86 -4.91 -7.17 -1.46
CA ALA A 86 -4.47 -7.13 -0.06
C ALA A 86 -5.15 -8.20 0.82
N ALA A 87 -6.37 -8.64 0.49
CA ALA A 87 -7.14 -9.61 1.26
C ALA A 87 -7.02 -11.05 0.70
N ASP A 88 -6.50 -11.20 -0.51
CA ASP A 88 -6.15 -12.48 -1.12
C ASP A 88 -4.74 -12.88 -0.63
N ILE A 89 -4.68 -13.33 0.62
CA ILE A 89 -3.44 -13.66 1.31
C ILE A 89 -2.80 -14.90 0.69
N THR A 90 -3.61 -15.82 0.16
CA THR A 90 -3.16 -17.02 -0.54
C THR A 90 -2.63 -16.76 -1.95
N ASN A 91 -2.96 -15.60 -2.54
CA ASN A 91 -2.67 -15.21 -3.92
C ASN A 91 -3.25 -16.20 -4.95
N ASP A 92 -4.43 -16.74 -4.67
CA ASP A 92 -5.12 -17.68 -5.58
C ASP A 92 -6.12 -16.99 -6.52
N GLY A 93 -6.27 -15.67 -6.39
CA GLY A 93 -7.16 -14.82 -7.21
C GLY A 93 -8.55 -14.68 -6.62
N VAL A 94 -8.85 -15.25 -5.44
CA VAL A 94 -10.18 -15.17 -4.82
C VAL A 94 -10.11 -15.08 -3.29
N VAL A 95 -10.60 -13.97 -2.74
CA VAL A 95 -10.72 -13.78 -1.29
C VAL A 95 -11.79 -14.72 -0.73
N ASN A 96 -11.38 -15.74 0.01
CA ASN A 96 -12.26 -16.80 0.47
C ASN A 96 -11.97 -17.25 1.91
N TYR A 97 -12.49 -18.43 2.27
CA TYR A 97 -12.31 -19.00 3.59
C TYR A 97 -10.83 -19.26 3.93
N ASP A 98 -10.00 -19.62 2.96
CA ASP A 98 -8.59 -19.91 3.17
C ASP A 98 -7.82 -18.66 3.60
N ASP A 99 -8.11 -17.49 3.00
CA ASP A 99 -7.56 -16.21 3.43
C ASP A 99 -8.07 -15.81 4.82
N LEU A 100 -9.38 -15.94 5.05
CA LEU A 100 -9.99 -15.64 6.35
C LEU A 100 -9.40 -16.52 7.46
N ASN A 101 -9.15 -17.79 7.18
CA ASN A 101 -8.55 -18.72 8.11
C ASN A 101 -7.13 -18.29 8.48
N ILE A 102 -6.36 -17.73 7.54
CA ILE A 102 -5.04 -17.15 7.84
C ILE A 102 -5.18 -15.99 8.84
N VAL A 103 -6.06 -15.02 8.59
CA VAL A 103 -6.28 -13.91 9.54
C VAL A 103 -6.74 -14.42 10.91
N GLY A 104 -7.67 -15.38 10.94
CA GLY A 104 -8.15 -15.98 12.17
C GLY A 104 -7.07 -16.71 12.98
N ASN A 105 -6.13 -17.38 12.32
CA ASN A 105 -5.02 -18.08 12.97
C ASN A 105 -4.03 -17.13 13.67
N TYR A 106 -3.96 -15.88 13.20
CA TYR A 106 -3.06 -14.86 13.76
C TYR A 106 -3.79 -13.81 14.60
N TYR A 107 -5.08 -13.99 14.88
CA TYR A 107 -5.89 -13.08 15.67
C TYR A 107 -5.31 -12.83 17.08
N PHE A 108 -5.33 -11.57 17.53
CA PHE A 108 -4.71 -11.05 18.76
C PHE A 108 -3.18 -11.07 18.81
N GLN A 109 -2.51 -11.14 17.66
CA GLN A 109 -1.05 -11.15 17.61
C GLN A 109 -0.51 -9.85 17.00
N GLU A 110 0.69 -9.46 17.41
CA GLU A 110 1.42 -8.34 16.80
C GLU A 110 2.02 -8.76 15.45
N THR A 111 1.86 -7.90 14.44
CA THR A 111 2.32 -8.13 13.06
C THR A 111 3.82 -8.39 12.96
N ASN A 112 4.62 -7.79 13.86
CA ASN A 112 6.07 -7.98 13.88
C ASN A 112 6.49 -9.38 14.37
N SER A 113 5.56 -10.13 14.98
CA SER A 113 5.81 -11.46 15.52
C SER A 113 5.27 -12.56 14.62
N VAL A 114 4.29 -12.27 13.76
CA VAL A 114 3.59 -13.25 12.92
C VAL A 114 3.04 -12.67 11.63
N ASN A 115 2.93 -13.52 10.61
CA ASN A 115 2.57 -13.22 9.22
C ASN A 115 1.98 -11.82 8.95
N MET A 116 2.81 -10.93 8.38
CA MET A 116 2.45 -9.55 8.09
C MET A 116 1.27 -9.37 7.12
N MET A 117 0.91 -10.42 6.38
CA MET A 117 -0.20 -10.36 5.43
C MET A 117 -1.57 -10.47 6.11
N ALA A 118 -1.62 -10.92 7.37
CA ALA A 118 -2.86 -10.99 8.14
C ALA A 118 -3.25 -9.64 8.77
N ASP A 119 -2.31 -8.70 8.87
CA ASP A 119 -2.55 -7.31 9.27
C ASP A 119 -2.99 -6.49 8.05
N LEU A 120 -4.27 -6.63 7.73
CA LEU A 120 -4.88 -5.99 6.58
C LEU A 120 -5.02 -4.48 6.76
N THR A 121 -5.06 -3.99 8.00
CA THR A 121 -5.14 -2.56 8.29
C THR A 121 -3.77 -1.87 8.29
N GLY A 122 -2.70 -2.62 8.55
CA GLY A 122 -1.33 -2.13 8.67
C GLY A 122 -1.10 -1.34 9.96
N ASP A 123 -1.87 -1.61 11.01
CA ASP A 123 -1.78 -0.87 12.28
C ASP A 123 -0.85 -1.54 13.31
N GLY A 124 -0.30 -2.72 12.97
CA GLY A 124 0.65 -3.46 13.78
C GLY A 124 0.01 -4.51 14.68
N PHE A 125 -1.32 -4.66 14.65
CA PHE A 125 -2.06 -5.67 15.38
C PHE A 125 -3.04 -6.40 14.46
N ILE A 126 -3.16 -7.71 14.64
CA ILE A 126 -4.13 -8.52 13.90
C ILE A 126 -5.37 -8.66 14.78
N ASP A 127 -6.42 -7.90 14.47
CA ASP A 127 -7.61 -7.77 15.31
C ASP A 127 -8.93 -7.76 14.53
N ILE A 128 -10.01 -7.33 15.19
CA ILE A 128 -11.36 -7.33 14.63
C ILE A 128 -11.49 -6.43 13.40
N LEU A 129 -10.64 -5.41 13.28
CA LEU A 129 -10.63 -4.51 12.13
C LEU A 129 -10.09 -5.21 10.88
N ASP A 130 -9.10 -6.10 11.02
CA ASP A 130 -8.63 -6.94 9.92
C ASP A 130 -9.71 -7.93 9.48
N LEU A 131 -10.36 -8.60 10.44
CA LEU A 131 -11.48 -9.49 10.14
C LEU A 131 -12.65 -8.75 9.48
N ALA A 132 -12.95 -7.52 9.92
CA ALA A 132 -13.98 -6.68 9.31
C ALA A 132 -13.60 -6.28 7.87
N LYS A 133 -12.33 -5.93 7.63
CA LYS A 133 -11.81 -5.62 6.30
C LYS A 133 -11.86 -6.86 5.38
N MET A 134 -11.47 -8.02 5.89
CA MET A 134 -11.59 -9.31 5.21
C MET A 134 -13.05 -9.60 4.83
N GLY A 135 -13.98 -9.46 5.78
CA GLY A 135 -15.41 -9.67 5.54
C GLY A 135 -15.99 -8.73 4.47
N GLY A 136 -15.50 -7.49 4.39
CA GLY A 136 -15.90 -6.53 3.35
C GLY A 136 -15.40 -6.88 1.95
N LEU A 137 -14.40 -7.75 1.84
CA LEU A 137 -13.78 -8.19 0.59
C LEU A 137 -14.06 -9.66 0.26
N PHE A 138 -14.79 -10.37 1.13
CA PHE A 138 -15.08 -11.80 0.97
C PHE A 138 -15.83 -12.09 -0.34
N GLY A 139 -15.36 -13.10 -1.08
CA GLY A 139 -15.87 -13.48 -2.38
C GLY A 139 -15.40 -12.59 -3.54
N CYS A 140 -14.50 -11.65 -3.30
CA CYS A 140 -13.93 -10.84 -4.36
C CYS A 140 -12.88 -11.62 -5.17
N THR A 141 -12.85 -11.38 -6.48
CA THR A 141 -11.93 -12.04 -7.44
C THR A 141 -11.20 -11.02 -8.31
N TRP A 142 -10.05 -11.39 -8.87
CA TRP A 142 -9.29 -10.54 -9.81
C TRP A 142 -8.45 -11.30 -10.82
#